data_AF-A0A165PF43-F1
#
_entry.id   AF-A0A165PF43-F1
#
_cell.length_a   1.000
_cell.length_b   1.000
_cell.length_c   1.000
_cell.angle_alpha   90.00
_cell.angle_beta   90.00
_cell.angle_gamma   90.00
#
_symmetry.space_group_name_H-M   'P 1'
#
loop_
_entity.id
_entity.type
_entity.pdbx_description
1 polymer ?
#
loop_
_entity_poly.entity_id
_entity_poly.type
_entity_poly.pdbx_seq_one_letter_code
_entity_poly.pdbx_strand_id
1 'polypeptide(L)'
;MIMSCMSGAVTHTLGEALVAPDPPSVINRPRQIAQAASISRNGHNTLRDQMNLTVDEFNEFVDLIDESTDLHLDVSLPWKQQSPGSKTAHINWVAREWGLASNYTGNWPIEAYTIKHAKLASRQASTPKYIPGGKKGSPQRKSHSTRVSPAKITRPKSRMIYVGRRPPVLGRAPSRSLTPEAIL
;
A
#
# COMPACT_ATOMS: atom_id res chain seq x y z
N MET A 1 35.08 77.11 19.89
CA MET A 1 35.94 76.43 18.90
C MET A 1 36.28 75.08 19.51
N ILE A 2 35.95 73.92 18.94
CA ILE A 2 36.29 73.48 17.58
C ILE A 2 35.10 72.66 17.02
N MET A 3 34.67 73.02 15.81
CA MET A 3 33.74 72.26 14.98
C MET A 3 34.43 70.97 14.51
N SER A 4 33.78 69.82 14.63
CA SER A 4 34.23 68.61 13.95
C SER A 4 33.09 68.01 13.15
N CYS A 5 33.25 68.13 11.83
CA CYS A 5 32.34 67.68 10.79
C CYS A 5 32.79 66.28 10.35
N MET A 6 31.98 65.25 10.56
CA MET A 6 32.18 63.92 9.96
C MET A 6 30.87 63.55 9.25
N SER A 7 30.76 63.90 7.97
CA SER A 7 30.91 62.98 6.83
C SER A 7 30.05 61.74 6.94
N GLY A 8 28.90 61.82 6.27
CA GLY A 8 27.97 60.71 6.10
C GLY A 8 28.52 59.66 5.14
N ALA A 9 28.49 58.41 5.58
CA ALA A 9 28.67 57.25 4.73
C ALA A 9 27.30 56.81 4.20
N VAL A 10 27.09 56.96 2.88
CA VAL A 10 25.93 56.41 2.19
C VAL A 10 26.20 54.93 1.94
N THR A 11 25.63 54.05 2.77
CA THR A 11 25.59 52.62 2.53
C THR A 11 24.61 52.34 1.41
N HIS A 12 25.11 51.95 0.23
CA HIS A 12 24.30 51.37 -0.84
C HIS A 12 23.78 50.00 -0.37
N THR A 13 22.57 49.98 0.19
CA THR A 13 21.82 48.75 0.45
C THR A 13 21.32 48.22 -0.89
N LEU A 14 22.10 47.35 -1.53
CA LEU A 14 21.64 46.53 -2.64
C LEU A 14 20.55 45.59 -2.09
N GLY A 15 19.30 45.99 -2.30
CA GLY A 15 18.12 45.16 -2.07
C GLY A 15 18.09 44.03 -3.09
N GLU A 16 18.90 43.00 -2.86
CA GLU A 16 18.68 41.69 -3.43
C GLU A 16 17.38 41.19 -2.80
N ALA A 17 16.28 41.39 -3.52
CA ALA A 17 14.99 40.86 -3.16
C ALA A 17 15.15 39.33 -3.06
N LEU A 18 15.33 38.85 -1.83
CA LEU A 18 15.23 37.45 -1.46
C LEU A 18 13.88 36.96 -2.00
N VAL A 19 13.89 36.41 -3.21
CA VAL A 19 12.78 35.64 -3.76
C VAL A 19 12.65 34.48 -2.78
N ALA A 20 11.67 34.60 -1.88
CA ALA A 20 11.37 33.56 -0.93
C ALA A 20 11.20 32.26 -1.74
N PRO A 21 11.92 31.17 -1.41
CA PRO A 21 11.77 29.93 -2.12
C PRO A 21 10.29 29.55 -2.09
N ASP A 22 9.71 29.32 -3.27
CA ASP A 22 8.32 28.89 -3.37
C ASP A 22 8.11 27.71 -2.41
N PRO A 23 7.05 27.73 -1.58
CA PRO A 23 6.82 26.68 -0.61
C PRO A 23 6.78 25.33 -1.33
N PRO A 24 7.39 24.28 -0.76
CA PRO A 24 7.43 22.97 -1.41
C PRO A 24 6.01 22.54 -1.76
N SER A 25 5.79 22.23 -3.04
CA SER A 25 4.48 21.84 -3.54
C SER A 25 4.03 20.56 -2.85
N VAL A 26 3.03 20.65 -1.96
CA VAL A 26 2.50 19.50 -1.24
C VAL A 26 1.82 18.54 -2.23
N ILE A 27 2.26 17.29 -2.22
CA ILE A 27 1.77 16.20 -3.08
C ILE A 27 0.43 15.70 -2.52
N ASN A 28 -0.63 16.00 -3.25
CA ASN A 28 -1.98 15.58 -2.91
C ASN A 28 -2.20 14.07 -3.09
N ARG A 29 -3.07 13.49 -2.27
CA ARG A 29 -3.48 12.09 -2.38
C ARG A 29 -4.11 11.83 -3.75
N PRO A 30 -3.61 10.88 -4.55
CA PRO A 30 -4.20 10.56 -5.85
C PRO A 30 -5.61 9.97 -5.66
N ARG A 31 -6.51 10.24 -6.61
CA ARG A 31 -7.87 9.65 -6.60
C ARG A 31 -7.85 8.12 -6.60
N GLN A 32 -6.83 7.52 -7.22
CA GLN A 32 -6.64 6.08 -7.28
C GLN A 32 -5.24 5.72 -6.79
N ILE A 33 -5.16 4.91 -5.75
CA ILE A 33 -3.89 4.41 -5.20
C ILE A 33 -3.45 3.18 -5.98
N ALA A 34 -2.21 3.23 -6.48
CA ALA A 34 -1.54 2.18 -7.23
C ALA A 34 -1.72 0.79 -6.60
N GLN A 35 -1.99 -0.23 -7.42
CA GLN A 35 -2.26 -1.59 -6.94
C GLN A 35 -1.02 -2.32 -6.42
N ALA A 36 0.17 -1.93 -6.88
CA ALA A 36 1.45 -2.51 -6.48
C ALA A 36 2.31 -1.44 -5.78
N ALA A 37 3.07 -1.85 -4.76
CA ALA A 37 4.01 -0.98 -4.03
C ALA A 37 5.15 -0.48 -4.93
N SER A 38 5.99 -1.40 -5.43
CA SER A 38 7.26 -1.06 -6.09
C SER A 38 7.45 -1.69 -7.47
N ILE A 39 6.92 -2.90 -7.71
CA ILE A 39 7.15 -3.64 -8.96
C ILE A 39 5.81 -4.04 -9.56
N SER A 40 5.59 -3.64 -10.81
CA SER A 40 4.43 -4.05 -11.61
C SER A 40 4.89 -4.81 -12.84
N ARG A 41 4.53 -6.09 -12.94
CA ARG A 41 4.81 -6.91 -14.14
C ARG A 41 4.01 -6.47 -15.38
N ASN A 42 2.95 -5.69 -15.17
CA ASN A 42 1.99 -5.31 -16.21
C ASN A 42 2.14 -3.84 -16.64
N GLY A 43 3.18 -3.13 -16.18
CA GLY A 43 3.37 -1.71 -16.49
C GLY A 43 2.37 -0.77 -15.82
N HIS A 44 1.67 -1.23 -14.76
CA HIS A 44 0.84 -0.34 -13.95
C HIS A 44 1.71 0.60 -13.10
N ASN A 45 1.26 1.85 -12.94
CA ASN A 45 1.84 2.80 -11.97
C ASN A 45 1.93 2.15 -10.60
N THR A 46 3.12 2.20 -10.02
CA THR A 46 3.41 1.71 -8.68
C THR A 46 3.22 2.81 -7.65
N LEU A 47 3.07 2.45 -6.38
CA LEU A 47 2.94 3.42 -5.30
C LEU A 47 4.19 4.32 -5.24
N ARG A 48 5.38 3.72 -5.43
CA ARG A 48 6.64 4.45 -5.59
C ARG A 48 6.57 5.52 -6.67
N ASP A 49 6.06 5.18 -7.86
CA ASP A 49 5.95 6.15 -8.97
C ASP A 49 4.94 7.25 -8.63
N GLN A 50 3.86 6.94 -7.89
CA GLN A 50 2.89 7.95 -7.42
C GLN A 50 3.46 8.87 -6.34
N MET A 51 4.45 8.39 -5.58
CA MET A 51 5.17 9.17 -4.58
C MET A 51 6.33 9.97 -5.20
N ASN A 52 6.71 9.70 -6.45
CA ASN A 52 7.88 10.27 -7.10
C ASN A 52 9.18 10.05 -6.30
N LEU A 53 9.36 8.82 -5.81
CA LEU A 53 10.54 8.42 -5.05
C LEU A 53 11.48 7.57 -5.89
N THR A 54 12.77 7.69 -5.60
CA THR A 54 13.79 6.75 -6.07
C THR A 54 13.58 5.36 -5.46
N VAL A 55 14.30 4.36 -5.98
CA VAL A 55 14.26 2.99 -5.41
C VAL A 55 14.73 3.01 -3.95
N ASP A 56 15.82 3.72 -3.67
CA ASP A 56 16.47 3.69 -2.36
C ASP A 56 15.63 4.41 -1.30
N GLU A 57 15.10 5.59 -1.60
CA GLU A 57 14.17 6.31 -0.72
C GLU A 57 12.89 5.49 -0.44
N PHE A 58 12.42 4.74 -1.45
CA PHE A 58 11.28 3.88 -1.26
C PHE A 58 11.61 2.68 -0.38
N ASN A 59 12.79 2.07 -0.51
CA ASN A 59 13.19 0.97 0.36
C ASN A 59 13.33 1.43 1.82
N GLU A 60 13.96 2.58 2.06
CA GLU A 60 14.03 3.20 3.38
C GLU A 60 12.64 3.43 3.98
N PHE A 61 11.71 3.96 3.18
CA PHE A 61 10.32 4.13 3.58
C PHE A 61 9.65 2.80 3.97
N VAL A 62 9.92 1.73 3.24
CA VAL A 62 9.39 0.39 3.55
C VAL A 62 9.93 -0.12 4.88
N ASP A 63 11.24 0.00 5.10
CA ASP A 63 11.89 -0.47 6.32
C ASP A 63 11.32 0.24 7.56
N LEU A 64 11.12 1.57 7.47
CA LEU A 64 10.47 2.36 8.53
C LEU A 64 9.03 1.91 8.81
N ILE A 65 8.25 1.59 7.77
CA ILE A 65 6.88 1.10 7.98
C ILE A 65 6.88 -0.27 8.64
N ASP A 66 7.75 -1.18 8.21
CA ASP A 66 7.83 -2.53 8.77
C ASP A 66 8.22 -2.45 10.27
N GLU A 67 9.21 -1.63 10.62
CA GLU A 67 9.60 -1.38 12.02
C GLU A 67 8.45 -0.79 12.84
N SER A 68 7.82 0.28 12.36
CA SER A 68 6.69 0.93 13.05
C SER A 68 5.49 -0.01 13.19
N THR A 69 5.25 -0.86 12.19
CA THR A 69 4.17 -1.84 12.22
C THR A 69 4.36 -2.82 13.37
N ASP A 70 5.57 -3.34 13.55
CA ASP A 70 5.89 -4.28 14.63
C ASP A 70 5.85 -3.60 16.02
N LEU A 71 6.16 -2.30 16.10
CA LEU A 71 6.15 -1.54 17.35
C LEU A 71 4.75 -1.09 17.79
N HIS A 72 3.91 -0.64 16.86
CA HIS A 72 2.69 0.10 17.19
C HIS A 72 1.38 -0.59 16.81
N LEU A 73 1.42 -1.54 15.88
CA LEU A 73 0.23 -2.20 15.35
C LEU A 73 0.15 -3.66 15.79
N ASP A 74 -1.07 -4.16 15.94
CA ASP A 74 -1.28 -5.60 16.15
C ASP A 74 -1.26 -6.33 14.80
N VAL A 75 -0.15 -6.97 14.45
CA VAL A 75 -0.01 -7.68 13.17
C VAL A 75 -1.05 -8.78 12.91
N SER A 76 -1.73 -9.26 13.97
CA SER A 76 -2.79 -10.25 13.85
C SER A 76 -4.12 -9.67 13.36
N LEU A 77 -4.31 -8.35 13.50
CA LEU A 77 -5.55 -7.65 13.16
C LEU A 77 -5.41 -6.88 11.83
N PRO A 78 -6.47 -6.86 10.98
CA PRO A 78 -6.47 -6.06 9.78
C PRO A 78 -6.47 -4.55 10.13
N TRP A 79 -5.94 -3.70 9.25
CA TRP A 79 -5.87 -2.23 9.47
C TRP A 79 -7.20 -1.62 9.96
N LYS A 80 -8.33 -2.05 9.42
CA LYS A 80 -9.65 -1.53 9.82
C LYS A 80 -9.99 -1.77 11.29
N GLN A 81 -9.46 -2.83 11.89
CA GLN A 81 -9.71 -3.23 13.28
C GLN A 81 -8.65 -2.73 14.26
N GLN A 82 -7.58 -2.08 13.78
CA GLN A 82 -6.58 -1.46 14.65
C GLN A 82 -7.21 -0.33 15.49
N SER A 83 -6.72 -0.17 16.72
CA SER A 83 -7.18 0.92 17.59
C SER A 83 -6.83 2.28 16.96
N PRO A 84 -7.67 3.32 17.13
CA PRO A 84 -7.36 4.66 16.65
C PRO A 84 -6.02 5.20 17.20
N GLY A 85 -5.72 4.91 18.47
CA GLY A 85 -4.46 5.29 19.11
C GLY A 85 -3.24 4.65 18.44
N SER A 86 -3.30 3.34 18.16
CA SER A 86 -2.24 2.59 17.47
C SER A 86 -1.99 3.13 16.06
N LYS A 87 -3.06 3.43 15.29
CA LYS A 87 -2.94 4.02 13.95
C LYS A 87 -2.24 5.38 13.99
N THR A 88 -2.65 6.24 14.93
CA THR A 88 -2.04 7.57 15.10
C THR A 88 -0.58 7.47 15.54
N ALA A 89 -0.27 6.57 16.48
CA ALA A 89 1.11 6.33 16.91
C ALA A 89 2.00 5.87 15.75
N HIS A 90 1.55 4.88 14.97
CA HIS A 90 2.23 4.40 13.77
C HIS A 90 2.48 5.52 12.75
N ILE A 91 1.45 6.28 12.40
CA ILE A 91 1.57 7.36 11.41
C ILE A 91 2.53 8.45 11.91
N ASN A 92 2.43 8.85 13.18
CA ASN A 92 3.28 9.90 13.74
C ASN A 92 4.75 9.45 13.87
N TRP A 93 4.99 8.19 14.21
CA TRP A 93 6.33 7.64 14.29
C TRP A 93 6.99 7.63 12.90
N VAL A 94 6.34 7.03 11.90
CA VAL A 94 6.89 6.98 10.53
C VAL A 94 7.06 8.38 9.96
N ALA A 95 6.12 9.29 10.19
CA ALA A 95 6.23 10.66 9.70
C ALA A 95 7.41 11.44 10.31
N ARG A 96 7.78 11.12 11.56
CA ARG A 96 8.93 11.72 12.24
C ARG A 96 10.25 11.19 11.70
N GLU A 97 10.38 9.88 11.51
CA GLU A 97 11.63 9.26 11.07
C GLU A 97 11.90 9.46 9.57
N TRP A 98 10.87 9.45 8.72
CA TRP A 98 11.05 9.45 7.27
C TRP A 98 11.50 10.80 6.67
N GLY A 99 11.24 11.93 7.36
CA GLY A 99 11.64 13.27 6.92
C GLY A 99 10.87 13.84 5.70
N LEU A 100 10.49 13.00 4.74
CA LEU A 100 9.75 13.39 3.53
C LEU A 100 8.23 13.41 3.73
N ALA A 101 7.72 12.99 4.89
CA ALA A 101 6.29 12.88 5.15
C ALA A 101 5.54 14.20 4.99
N SER A 102 6.18 15.33 5.34
CA SER A 102 5.63 16.68 5.22
C SER A 102 5.31 17.09 3.78
N ASN A 103 5.94 16.44 2.79
CA ASN A 103 5.66 16.69 1.37
C ASN A 103 4.31 16.12 0.93
N TYR A 104 3.63 15.31 1.75
CA TYR A 104 2.41 14.61 1.37
C TYR A 104 1.22 15.02 2.22
N THR A 105 0.11 15.38 1.58
CA THR A 105 -1.10 15.78 2.30
C THR A 105 -1.63 14.66 3.18
N GLY A 106 -1.65 14.90 4.50
CA GLY A 106 -2.22 13.97 5.49
C GLY A 106 -1.50 12.63 5.58
N ASN A 107 -0.20 12.57 5.25
CA ASN A 107 0.63 11.36 5.35
C ASN A 107 0.03 10.16 4.60
N TRP A 108 -0.70 10.42 3.51
CA TRP A 108 -1.41 9.39 2.75
C TRP A 108 -0.52 8.23 2.28
N PRO A 109 0.79 8.39 1.97
CA PRO A 109 1.61 7.26 1.54
C PRO A 109 1.77 6.21 2.65
N ILE A 110 1.91 6.66 3.91
CA ILE A 110 2.05 5.79 5.08
C ILE A 110 0.80 4.92 5.21
N GLU A 111 -0.38 5.54 5.17
CA GLU A 111 -1.66 4.84 5.25
C GLU A 111 -1.85 3.89 4.05
N ALA A 112 -1.56 4.36 2.84
CA ALA A 112 -1.71 3.61 1.59
C ALA A 112 -0.86 2.34 1.57
N TYR A 113 0.42 2.46 1.92
CA TYR A 113 1.33 1.33 1.98
C TYR A 113 0.92 0.36 3.09
N THR A 114 0.62 0.87 4.28
CA THR A 114 0.24 0.03 5.43
C THR A 114 -1.04 -0.77 5.13
N ILE A 115 -2.06 -0.18 4.50
CA ILE A 115 -3.29 -0.88 4.12
C ILE A 115 -3.04 -2.01 3.11
N LYS A 116 -2.12 -1.81 2.17
CA LYS A 116 -1.91 -2.73 1.05
C LYS A 116 -0.84 -3.78 1.31
N HIS A 117 0.20 -3.43 2.05
CA HIS A 117 1.45 -4.17 2.07
C HIS A 117 1.96 -4.50 3.47
N ALA A 118 1.63 -3.70 4.49
CA ALA A 118 1.87 -4.18 5.85
C ALA A 118 1.02 -5.44 6.02
N LYS A 119 1.68 -6.55 6.32
CA LYS A 119 1.15 -7.93 6.31
C LYS A 119 0.05 -8.19 7.37
N LEU A 120 -0.62 -7.14 7.82
CA LEU A 120 -1.71 -7.11 8.79
C LEU A 120 -2.80 -8.11 8.39
N ALA A 121 -3.03 -9.09 9.26
CA ALA A 121 -3.98 -10.20 9.09
C ALA A 121 -3.77 -11.16 7.89
N SER A 122 -2.61 -11.14 7.21
CA SER A 122 -2.25 -12.18 6.23
C SER A 122 -1.56 -13.41 6.85
N ARG A 123 -1.20 -13.34 8.14
CA ARG A 123 -0.73 -14.50 8.93
C ARG A 123 -1.85 -15.37 9.46
N GLN A 124 -3.10 -14.90 9.48
CA GLN A 124 -4.23 -15.74 9.88
C GLN A 124 -4.66 -16.64 8.72
N ALA A 125 -4.19 -17.88 8.80
CA ALA A 125 -4.79 -19.05 8.18
C ALA A 125 -4.86 -19.03 6.64
N SER A 126 -3.71 -19.27 5.99
CA SER A 126 -3.71 -20.38 5.01
C SER A 126 -4.00 -21.68 5.76
N THR A 127 -5.24 -21.84 6.26
CA THR A 127 -5.74 -23.19 6.48
C THR A 127 -5.66 -23.83 5.10
N PRO A 128 -4.90 -24.93 4.91
CA PRO A 128 -5.06 -25.71 3.71
C PRO A 128 -6.56 -26.00 3.65
N LYS A 129 -7.22 -25.59 2.57
CA LYS A 129 -8.56 -26.07 2.23
C LYS A 129 -8.41 -27.58 2.07
N TYR A 130 -8.48 -28.31 3.18
CA TYR A 130 -8.76 -29.72 3.17
C TYR A 130 -10.14 -29.83 2.53
N ILE A 131 -10.17 -30.36 1.31
CA ILE A 131 -11.38 -30.73 0.61
C ILE A 131 -11.61 -32.20 1.00
N PRO A 132 -12.45 -32.54 2.00
CA PRO A 132 -12.86 -33.92 2.20
C PRO A 132 -13.89 -34.23 1.11
N GLY A 133 -13.43 -34.66 -0.06
CA GLY A 133 -14.32 -34.77 -1.21
C GLY A 133 -13.82 -35.69 -2.30
N GLY A 134 -13.20 -36.82 -1.93
CA GLY A 134 -12.65 -37.79 -2.86
C GLY A 134 -12.98 -39.25 -2.51
N LYS A 135 -14.17 -39.55 -1.98
CA LYS A 135 -14.67 -40.93 -1.92
C LYS A 135 -15.87 -41.08 -2.84
N LYS A 136 -15.58 -41.54 -4.07
CA LYS A 136 -16.58 -42.11 -4.97
C LYS A 136 -17.01 -43.48 -4.43
N GLY A 137 -18.25 -43.55 -3.96
CA GLY A 137 -19.25 -44.59 -4.27
C GLY A 137 -19.01 -46.05 -3.87
N SER A 138 -19.88 -46.59 -3.03
CA SER A 138 -20.86 -47.64 -3.43
C SER A 138 -21.96 -47.81 -2.36
N PRO A 139 -23.14 -48.36 -2.71
CA PRO A 139 -24.41 -47.97 -2.10
C PRO A 139 -25.00 -49.02 -1.12
N GLN A 140 -26.07 -48.58 -0.45
CA GLN A 140 -27.27 -49.37 -0.13
C GLN A 140 -27.29 -50.12 1.22
N ARG A 141 -28.04 -49.56 2.19
CA ARG A 141 -29.12 -50.31 2.85
C ARG A 141 -30.14 -49.41 3.53
N LYS A 142 -31.40 -49.77 3.28
CA LYS A 142 -32.66 -49.17 3.74
C LYS A 142 -32.76 -49.25 5.27
N SER A 143 -33.46 -48.30 5.90
CA SER A 143 -34.73 -48.58 6.61
C SER A 143 -35.19 -47.45 7.53
N HIS A 144 -36.52 -47.23 7.48
CA HIS A 144 -37.43 -46.59 8.45
C HIS A 144 -37.19 -45.12 8.84
N SER A 145 -37.99 -44.16 8.35
CA SER A 145 -39.42 -43.93 8.63
C SER A 145 -39.72 -43.63 10.09
N THR A 146 -39.59 -42.36 10.47
CA THR A 146 -40.54 -41.74 11.39
C THR A 146 -40.78 -40.29 11.00
N ARG A 147 -42.08 -39.99 10.96
CA ARG A 147 -42.77 -38.83 10.44
C ARG A 147 -42.78 -37.74 11.51
N VAL A 148 -42.21 -36.56 11.22
CA VAL A 148 -42.58 -35.31 11.90
C VAL A 148 -42.64 -34.18 10.87
N SER A 149 -43.81 -33.56 10.81
CA SER A 149 -44.24 -32.47 9.93
C SER A 149 -43.76 -31.08 10.42
N PRO A 150 -43.91 -30.00 9.62
CA PRO A 150 -42.78 -29.13 9.29
C PRO A 150 -42.83 -27.73 9.94
N ALA A 151 -41.66 -27.18 10.22
CA ALA A 151 -41.50 -25.73 10.35
C ALA A 151 -41.14 -25.14 8.96
N LYS A 152 -42.04 -24.33 8.41
CA LYS A 152 -41.82 -23.50 7.22
C LYS A 152 -40.64 -22.55 7.50
N ILE A 153 -39.48 -22.84 6.91
CA ILE A 153 -38.39 -21.87 6.76
C ILE A 153 -38.29 -21.55 5.28
N THR A 154 -38.80 -20.37 4.93
CA THR A 154 -38.71 -19.75 3.61
C THR A 154 -37.23 -19.47 3.32
N ARG A 155 -36.62 -20.30 2.48
CA ARG A 155 -35.24 -20.08 2.00
C ARG A 155 -35.22 -18.97 0.94
N PRO A 156 -34.35 -17.95 1.05
CA PRO A 156 -34.13 -17.02 -0.05
C PRO A 156 -33.48 -17.74 -1.24
N LYS A 157 -33.96 -17.39 -2.44
CA LYS A 157 -33.49 -17.85 -3.77
C LYS A 157 -31.96 -17.83 -3.84
N SER A 158 -31.36 -19.02 -4.01
CA SER A 158 -29.96 -19.15 -4.40
C SER A 158 -29.74 -18.46 -5.74
N ARG A 159 -28.95 -17.39 -5.71
CA ARG A 159 -28.44 -16.69 -6.89
C ARG A 159 -27.40 -17.61 -7.54
N MET A 160 -27.71 -18.09 -8.73
CA MET A 160 -26.85 -18.97 -9.52
C MET A 160 -25.58 -18.20 -9.92
N ILE A 161 -24.46 -18.51 -9.26
CA ILE A 161 -23.15 -17.95 -9.64
C ILE A 161 -22.62 -18.80 -10.79
N TYR A 162 -22.65 -18.25 -11.99
CA TYR A 162 -21.95 -18.81 -13.14
C TYR A 162 -20.44 -18.75 -12.87
N VAL A 163 -19.85 -19.92 -12.58
CA VAL A 163 -18.40 -20.07 -12.53
C VAL A 163 -17.91 -20.16 -13.98
N GLY A 164 -17.73 -19.01 -14.62
CA GLY A 164 -17.13 -18.93 -15.95
C GLY A 164 -15.72 -19.52 -15.92
N ARG A 165 -15.52 -20.65 -16.61
CA ARG A 165 -14.20 -21.24 -16.83
C ARG A 165 -13.38 -20.24 -17.66
N ARG A 166 -12.28 -19.75 -17.09
CA ARG A 166 -11.31 -18.93 -17.82
C ARG A 166 -10.73 -19.76 -18.99
N PRO A 167 -10.64 -19.20 -20.21
CA PRO A 167 -9.96 -19.86 -21.31
C PRO A 167 -8.44 -19.98 -21.03
N PRO A 168 -7.78 -21.01 -21.58
CA PRO A 168 -6.34 -21.19 -21.44
C PRO A 168 -5.60 -20.04 -22.13
N VAL A 169 -4.72 -19.36 -21.37
CA VAL A 169 -3.83 -18.33 -21.91
C VAL A 169 -2.74 -19.04 -22.71
N LEU A 170 -2.73 -18.84 -24.02
CA LEU A 170 -1.65 -19.29 -24.91
C LEU A 170 -0.34 -18.60 -24.50
N GLY A 171 0.69 -19.41 -24.29
CA GLY A 171 2.00 -19.00 -23.77
C GLY A 171 2.67 -17.92 -24.63
N ARG A 172 3.19 -16.90 -23.96
CA ARG A 172 4.03 -15.87 -24.56
C ARG A 172 5.45 -16.44 -24.72
N ALA A 173 5.94 -16.44 -25.96
CA ALA A 173 7.26 -16.96 -26.31
C ALA A 173 8.40 -16.19 -25.61
N PRO A 174 9.55 -16.85 -25.33
CA PRO A 174 10.72 -16.20 -24.76
C PRO A 174 11.36 -15.22 -25.76
N SER A 175 11.49 -13.96 -25.36
CA SER A 175 12.29 -12.97 -26.08
C SER A 175 13.77 -13.39 -26.06
N ARG A 176 14.32 -13.62 -27.25
CA ARG A 176 15.75 -13.79 -27.49
C ARG A 176 16.50 -12.52 -27.08
N SER A 177 17.43 -12.65 -26.15
CA SER A 177 18.45 -11.67 -25.83
C SER A 177 19.46 -11.57 -26.97
N LEU A 178 19.61 -10.38 -27.56
CA LEU A 178 20.72 -10.00 -28.43
C LEU A 178 21.77 -9.28 -27.57
N THR A 179 22.84 -9.99 -27.26
CA THR A 179 24.20 -9.44 -27.16
C THR A 179 24.90 -9.76 -28.50
N PRO A 180 26.11 -9.26 -28.82
CA PRO A 180 26.96 -8.23 -28.20
C PRO A 180 27.40 -7.15 -29.21
N GLU A 181 28.09 -6.09 -28.78
CA GLU A 181 29.35 -5.73 -29.48
C GLU A 181 30.27 -4.92 -28.56
N ALA A 182 31.49 -5.42 -28.48
CA ALA A 182 32.64 -4.78 -27.88
C ALA A 182 33.19 -3.75 -28.88
N ILE A 183 33.59 -2.57 -28.40
CA ILE A 183 34.47 -1.67 -29.14
C ILE A 183 35.65 -1.40 -28.22
N LEU A 184 36.82 -1.80 -28.71
CA LEU A 184 38.16 -1.50 -28.21
C LEU A 184 38.47 0.00 -28.30
#